data_AF-A0A228I8S8-F1
#
_entry.id   AF-A0A228I8S8-F1
#
_cell.length_a   1.000
_cell.length_b   1.000
_cell.length_c   1.000
_cell.angle_alpha   90.00
_cell.angle_beta   90.00
_cell.angle_gamma   90.00
#
_symmetry.space_group_name_H-M   'P 1'
#
loop_
_entity.id
_entity.type
_entity.pdbx_description
1 polymer ?
#
loop_
_entity_poly.entity_id
_entity_poly.type
_entity_poly.pdbx_seq_one_letter_code
_entity_poly.pdbx_strand_id
1 'polypeptide(L)'
;MMPRATTGVCASLFGAFPFDVPASPDSDRPSPRFACSVFLFPGMNRAASSLPEGPAMDSPSVLDTYRFSTLAAPPAERFDAWAATSGSWSFIAPDDRSVPFDCQFDATRIGPFTMGRRTWLNPDRTIAYGMTRTARQVRADGLDHYYLLLHLGGSITWQFGTRTVDTRPGGLYLIDTAHAFDCIVKTGDTVIVTLPRDLFHPDTAKLHGCAMAPAMGGILTDYLLAFHGNLAGLSAAQVPYLTQATTNLLHACVQPCPDTLMQAGTEIDAALRERARSYIEQHLTDPGLCPDAICKAIGVSRPKLYRLFQPDGGVMKLVQRTRLVRIRNMLADPTRPRTRIADLAWRYGFASDKHFSRSFKAEFGHSPRETIEQSPRRSDEASLAPVAAAPRRELADPTFSEWIVKGNRRAA
;
A
#
# COMPACT_ATOMS: atom_id res chain seq x y z
N MET A 1 31.00 -22.00 73.34
CA MET A 1 31.49 -22.07 71.95
C MET A 1 30.74 -20.99 71.17
N MET A 2 31.45 -19.93 70.78
CA MET A 2 31.01 -18.77 69.96
C MET A 2 30.71 -19.19 68.48
N PRO A 3 30.32 -18.29 67.54
CA PRO A 3 29.20 -17.32 67.51
C PRO A 3 28.54 -17.18 66.09
N ARG A 4 27.73 -16.13 65.93
CA ARG A 4 27.13 -15.48 64.73
C ARG A 4 27.90 -15.54 63.38
N ALA A 5 27.12 -15.53 62.29
CA ALA A 5 27.45 -15.06 60.92
C ALA A 5 26.13 -14.88 60.11
N THR A 6 25.89 -13.97 59.15
CA THR A 6 26.36 -12.61 58.83
C THR A 6 25.37 -12.01 57.80
N THR A 7 25.34 -10.68 57.73
CA THR A 7 24.54 -9.77 56.88
C THR A 7 25.25 -9.39 55.57
N GLY A 8 24.51 -8.82 54.58
CA GLY A 8 25.04 -7.98 53.47
C GLY A 8 24.20 -8.13 52.18
N VAL A 9 23.46 -7.17 51.58
CA VAL A 9 23.50 -5.69 51.37
C VAL A 9 24.49 -5.21 50.29
N CYS A 10 23.93 -4.57 49.24
CA CYS A 10 24.49 -3.54 48.33
C CYS A 10 25.70 -3.92 47.44
N ALA A 11 26.09 -3.18 46.39
CA ALA A 11 25.54 -2.13 45.53
C ALA A 11 26.58 -1.91 44.41
N SER A 12 26.16 -1.30 43.31
CA SER A 12 26.96 -0.75 42.22
C SER A 12 28.08 0.19 42.71
N LEU A 13 29.26 0.22 42.05
CA LEU A 13 30.15 1.39 42.01
C LEU A 13 31.15 1.33 40.81
N PHE A 14 30.95 2.30 39.91
CA PHE A 14 31.85 3.08 39.04
C PHE A 14 33.35 2.77 38.85
N GLY A 15 33.83 3.00 37.61
CA GLY A 15 35.23 3.37 37.31
C GLY A 15 35.51 3.47 35.80
N ALA A 16 36.13 4.56 35.34
CA ALA A 16 36.21 5.03 33.95
C ALA A 16 37.66 5.13 33.41
N PHE A 17 37.85 4.80 32.10
CA PHE A 17 38.87 5.26 31.10
C PHE A 17 40.40 5.10 31.42
N PRO A 18 41.38 5.35 30.49
CA PRO A 18 41.47 5.34 28.99
C PRO A 18 42.78 4.66 28.43
N PHE A 19 43.09 4.87 27.12
CA PHE A 19 44.37 4.64 26.37
C PHE A 19 44.67 3.19 25.90
N ASP A 20 45.27 2.89 24.73
CA ASP A 20 45.97 3.67 23.69
C ASP A 20 46.00 2.83 22.39
N VAL A 21 46.06 3.48 21.22
CA VAL A 21 46.25 2.82 19.91
C VAL A 21 47.66 3.15 19.41
N PRO A 22 48.47 2.16 19.00
CA PRO A 22 49.56 2.41 18.06
C PRO A 22 49.33 1.72 16.70
N ALA A 23 49.79 2.40 15.65
CA ALA A 23 49.74 1.99 14.26
C ALA A 23 50.84 0.97 13.87
N SER A 24 50.50 0.10 12.90
CA SER A 24 51.26 -0.64 11.84
C SER A 24 52.81 -0.71 11.84
N PRO A 25 53.47 -1.73 11.22
CA PRO A 25 53.18 -2.20 9.84
C PRO A 25 53.44 -3.70 9.49
N ASP A 26 52.97 -4.07 8.28
CA ASP A 26 53.39 -5.11 7.31
C ASP A 26 53.92 -6.49 7.76
N SER A 27 53.24 -7.56 7.29
CA SER A 27 53.72 -8.45 6.21
C SER A 27 53.10 -9.86 6.25
N ASP A 28 52.43 -10.21 5.15
CA ASP A 28 52.66 -11.43 4.37
C ASP A 28 52.49 -12.82 5.02
N ARG A 29 51.32 -13.47 4.82
CA ARG A 29 51.14 -14.84 4.25
C ARG A 29 49.70 -15.42 4.35
N PRO A 30 49.33 -16.38 3.48
CA PRO A 30 47.95 -16.61 3.04
C PRO A 30 47.19 -17.71 3.81
N SER A 31 45.86 -17.56 3.88
CA SER A 31 44.90 -18.55 4.39
C SER A 31 44.51 -19.61 3.33
N PRO A 32 44.27 -20.88 3.71
CA PRO A 32 44.04 -21.96 2.77
C PRO A 32 42.60 -21.96 2.22
N ARG A 33 42.47 -22.13 0.90
CA ARG A 33 41.23 -22.41 0.18
C ARG A 33 40.89 -23.89 0.34
N PHE A 34 39.68 -24.19 0.83
CA PHE A 34 39.11 -25.53 0.74
C PHE A 34 38.77 -25.84 -0.73
N ALA A 35 39.44 -26.84 -1.28
CA ALA A 35 39.12 -27.46 -2.55
C ALA A 35 37.97 -28.45 -2.35
N CYS A 36 36.91 -28.34 -3.16
CA CYS A 36 35.93 -29.40 -3.33
C CYS A 36 36.16 -30.02 -4.71
N SER A 37 36.57 -31.28 -4.70
CA SER A 37 37.04 -32.04 -5.85
C SER A 37 35.91 -32.34 -6.83
N VAL A 38 36.11 -31.94 -8.08
CA VAL A 38 35.33 -32.35 -9.24
C VAL A 38 35.76 -33.76 -9.63
N PHE A 39 34.86 -34.74 -9.55
CA PHE A 39 35.05 -36.04 -10.21
C PHE A 39 34.59 -35.93 -11.67
N LEU A 40 35.55 -35.87 -12.59
CA LEU A 40 35.37 -36.03 -14.02
C LEU A 40 35.42 -37.54 -14.37
N PHE A 41 34.35 -38.05 -14.97
CA PHE A 41 34.41 -39.29 -15.78
C PHE A 41 34.64 -38.90 -17.25
N PRO A 42 35.64 -39.49 -17.94
CA PRO A 42 35.92 -39.18 -19.33
C PRO A 42 35.17 -40.10 -20.32
N GLY A 43 34.61 -39.48 -21.37
CA GLY A 43 34.52 -40.08 -22.70
C GLY A 43 33.14 -40.56 -23.15
N MET A 44 32.41 -39.73 -23.89
CA MET A 44 31.92 -40.10 -25.22
C MET A 44 31.45 -38.87 -26.00
N ASN A 45 31.66 -38.95 -27.31
CA ASN A 45 31.80 -37.89 -28.28
C ASN A 45 30.44 -37.31 -28.76
N ARG A 46 30.49 -36.09 -29.30
CA ARG A 46 29.39 -35.36 -29.95
C ARG A 46 28.57 -36.21 -30.95
N ALA A 47 27.25 -36.15 -30.83
CA ALA A 47 26.32 -36.19 -31.95
C ALA A 47 25.22 -35.15 -31.72
N ALA A 48 25.16 -34.16 -32.61
CA ALA A 48 24.07 -33.20 -32.67
C ALA A 48 22.94 -33.80 -33.50
N SER A 49 21.78 -34.06 -32.89
CA SER A 49 20.51 -34.30 -33.61
C SER A 49 19.35 -34.42 -32.62
N SER A 50 18.42 -33.46 -32.73
CA SER A 50 17.01 -33.48 -32.26
C SER A 50 16.73 -33.89 -30.80
N LEU A 51 16.61 -32.89 -29.93
CA LEU A 51 15.80 -33.02 -28.71
C LEU A 51 14.32 -33.16 -29.12
N PRO A 52 13.55 -34.09 -28.51
CA PRO A 52 12.13 -34.22 -28.81
C PRO A 52 11.40 -32.96 -28.31
N GLU A 53 10.52 -32.42 -29.13
CA GLU A 53 9.53 -31.41 -28.72
C GLU A 53 8.87 -31.89 -27.43
N GLY A 54 8.97 -31.06 -26.38
CA GLY A 54 8.30 -31.33 -25.11
C GLY A 54 6.79 -31.48 -25.35
N PRO A 55 6.09 -32.32 -24.55
CA PRO A 55 4.69 -32.61 -24.81
C PRO A 55 3.88 -31.30 -24.78
N ALA A 56 3.01 -31.17 -25.77
CA ALA A 56 2.10 -30.05 -25.94
C ALA A 56 1.36 -29.72 -24.63
N MET A 57 1.28 -28.41 -24.36
CA MET A 57 0.69 -27.73 -23.20
C MET A 57 -0.85 -27.88 -23.08
N ASP A 58 -1.40 -29.09 -23.19
CA ASP A 58 -2.85 -29.32 -23.09
C ASP A 58 -3.21 -30.58 -22.27
N SER A 59 -2.54 -30.78 -21.13
CA SER A 59 -3.13 -31.60 -20.07
C SER A 59 -4.05 -30.70 -19.22
N PRO A 60 -5.37 -30.91 -19.21
CA PRO A 60 -6.26 -30.10 -18.39
C PRO A 60 -5.90 -30.34 -16.92
N SER A 61 -5.45 -29.27 -16.25
CA SER A 61 -5.29 -29.29 -14.79
C SER A 61 -6.58 -29.78 -14.17
N VAL A 62 -6.47 -30.77 -13.26
CA VAL A 62 -7.61 -31.34 -12.52
C VAL A 62 -8.20 -30.32 -11.54
N LEU A 63 -7.49 -29.22 -11.29
CA LEU A 63 -7.87 -28.19 -10.34
C LEU A 63 -8.85 -27.18 -10.97
N ASP A 64 -9.87 -26.80 -10.21
CA ASP A 64 -10.83 -25.75 -10.59
C ASP A 64 -10.09 -24.44 -10.88
N THR A 65 -10.07 -24.05 -12.16
CA THR A 65 -9.27 -22.94 -12.67
C THR A 65 -10.16 -21.96 -13.43
N TYR A 66 -10.22 -20.73 -12.96
CA TYR A 66 -10.80 -19.60 -13.67
C TYR A 66 -9.77 -19.04 -14.67
N ARG A 67 -10.18 -18.82 -15.92
CA ARG A 67 -9.32 -18.23 -16.96
C ARG A 67 -10.05 -17.14 -17.72
N PHE A 68 -9.33 -16.06 -17.99
CA PHE A 68 -9.81 -14.95 -18.81
C PHE A 68 -8.67 -14.36 -19.65
N SER A 69 -8.99 -13.95 -20.87
CA SER A 69 -8.06 -13.29 -21.78
C SER A 69 -8.78 -12.18 -22.52
N THR A 70 -8.22 -10.96 -22.50
CA THR A 70 -8.77 -9.84 -23.26
C THR A 70 -8.52 -9.97 -24.76
N LEU A 71 -7.61 -10.86 -25.18
CA LEU A 71 -7.28 -11.06 -26.59
C LEU A 71 -8.47 -11.55 -27.43
N ALA A 72 -9.47 -12.18 -26.79
CA ALA A 72 -10.71 -12.60 -27.42
C ALA A 72 -11.62 -11.44 -27.84
N ALA A 73 -11.42 -10.24 -27.27
CA ALA A 73 -12.17 -9.04 -27.61
C ALA A 73 -11.43 -8.18 -28.66
N PRO A 74 -12.16 -7.38 -29.47
CA PRO A 74 -11.56 -6.38 -30.36
C PRO A 74 -10.65 -5.41 -29.58
N PRO A 75 -9.51 -4.95 -30.15
CA PRO A 75 -8.53 -4.12 -29.44
C PRO A 75 -9.10 -2.91 -28.69
N ALA A 76 -10.09 -2.22 -29.28
CA ALA A 76 -10.74 -1.05 -28.69
C ALA A 76 -11.62 -1.36 -27.47
N GLU A 77 -12.09 -2.60 -27.33
CA GLU A 77 -13.02 -3.05 -26.27
C GLU A 77 -12.31 -3.86 -25.18
N ARG A 78 -11.01 -4.12 -25.30
CA ARG A 78 -10.25 -5.01 -24.39
C ARG A 78 -10.26 -4.54 -22.93
N PHE A 79 -10.21 -3.24 -22.69
CA PHE A 79 -10.30 -2.69 -21.34
C PHE A 79 -11.70 -2.90 -20.74
N ASP A 80 -12.74 -2.66 -21.52
CA ASP A 80 -14.13 -2.82 -21.06
C ASP A 80 -14.43 -4.30 -20.79
N ALA A 81 -13.94 -5.20 -21.64
CA ALA A 81 -13.99 -6.64 -21.41
C ALA A 81 -13.28 -7.04 -20.10
N TRP A 82 -12.09 -6.50 -19.84
CA TRP A 82 -11.38 -6.71 -18.57
C TRP A 82 -12.19 -6.20 -17.37
N ALA A 83 -12.68 -4.96 -17.43
CA ALA A 83 -13.44 -4.35 -16.35
C ALA A 83 -14.71 -5.14 -16.00
N ALA A 84 -15.38 -5.71 -17.02
CA ALA A 84 -16.58 -6.51 -16.84
C ALA A 84 -16.36 -7.82 -16.05
N THR A 85 -15.15 -8.39 -16.08
CA THR A 85 -14.87 -9.69 -15.43
C THR A 85 -14.68 -9.63 -13.93
N SER A 86 -14.45 -8.45 -13.37
CA SER A 86 -14.14 -8.32 -11.95
C SER A 86 -15.35 -8.44 -11.04
N GLY A 87 -16.51 -7.88 -11.41
CA GLY A 87 -17.74 -7.89 -10.60
C GLY A 87 -17.74 -7.02 -9.34
N SER A 88 -16.63 -6.91 -8.62
CA SER A 88 -16.54 -6.25 -7.30
C SER A 88 -15.93 -4.84 -7.29
N TRP A 89 -15.41 -4.37 -8.42
CA TRP A 89 -14.72 -3.09 -8.53
C TRP A 89 -15.32 -2.26 -9.67
N SER A 90 -15.26 -0.94 -9.52
CA SER A 90 -15.52 0.01 -10.60
C SER A 90 -14.20 0.47 -11.20
N PHE A 91 -14.17 0.71 -12.51
CA PHE A 91 -12.96 1.11 -13.21
C PHE A 91 -13.11 2.46 -13.87
N ILE A 92 -12.03 3.23 -13.87
CA ILE A 92 -11.87 4.45 -14.66
C ILE A 92 -10.92 4.09 -15.79
N ALA A 93 -11.40 4.21 -17.02
CA ALA A 93 -10.63 3.89 -18.21
C ALA A 93 -9.34 4.72 -18.31
N PRO A 94 -8.27 4.18 -18.92
CA PRO A 94 -7.05 4.94 -19.14
C PRO A 94 -7.30 6.11 -20.09
N ASP A 95 -6.59 7.22 -19.84
CA ASP A 95 -6.57 8.38 -20.74
C ASP A 95 -5.87 8.03 -22.06
N ASP A 96 -4.79 7.26 -21.98
CA ASP A 96 -4.10 6.72 -23.16
C ASP A 96 -4.74 5.39 -23.60
N ARG A 97 -5.43 5.43 -24.74
CA ARG A 97 -6.05 4.28 -25.42
C ARG A 97 -5.29 3.85 -26.68
N SER A 98 -4.10 4.39 -26.90
CA SER A 98 -3.27 4.04 -28.08
C SER A 98 -2.71 2.61 -28.00
N VAL A 99 -2.60 2.08 -26.79
CA VAL A 99 -2.13 0.72 -26.51
C VAL A 99 -3.33 -0.16 -26.16
N PRO A 100 -3.57 -1.26 -26.90
CA PRO A 100 -4.60 -2.24 -26.54
C PRO A 100 -4.36 -2.83 -25.14
N PHE A 101 -5.44 -3.05 -24.38
CA PHE A 101 -5.35 -3.59 -23.01
C PHE A 101 -5.17 -5.12 -23.05
N ASP A 102 -3.98 -5.57 -23.41
CA ASP A 102 -3.69 -7.00 -23.64
C ASP A 102 -3.27 -7.68 -22.33
N CYS A 103 -4.19 -8.46 -21.78
CA CYS A 103 -4.06 -9.02 -20.45
C CYS A 103 -4.66 -10.42 -20.40
N GLN A 104 -4.00 -11.29 -19.65
CA GLN A 104 -4.51 -12.60 -19.27
C GLN A 104 -4.59 -12.69 -17.76
N PHE A 105 -5.60 -13.41 -17.28
CA PHE A 105 -5.75 -13.73 -15.88
C PHE A 105 -6.16 -15.19 -15.72
N ASP A 106 -5.38 -15.91 -14.93
CA ASP A 106 -5.67 -17.28 -14.51
C ASP A 106 -5.71 -17.33 -12.98
N ALA A 107 -6.63 -18.11 -12.42
CA ALA A 107 -6.70 -18.35 -10.99
C ALA A 107 -7.11 -19.78 -10.70
N THR A 108 -6.32 -20.49 -9.92
CA THR A 108 -6.55 -21.89 -9.53
C THR A 108 -6.97 -21.96 -8.08
N ARG A 109 -8.03 -22.74 -7.77
CA ARG A 109 -8.44 -23.00 -6.39
C ARG A 109 -7.59 -24.12 -5.78
N ILE A 110 -7.13 -23.88 -4.57
CA ILE A 110 -6.22 -24.77 -3.82
C ILE A 110 -6.74 -24.86 -2.40
N GLY A 111 -7.57 -25.87 -2.14
CA GLY A 111 -8.28 -25.97 -0.87
C GLY A 111 -9.11 -24.69 -0.62
N PRO A 112 -8.88 -23.97 0.50
CA PRO A 112 -9.66 -22.81 0.87
C PRO A 112 -9.19 -21.50 0.20
N PHE A 113 -7.98 -21.44 -0.36
CA PHE A 113 -7.47 -20.22 -1.02
C PHE A 113 -7.41 -20.38 -2.53
N THR A 114 -7.25 -19.25 -3.23
CA THR A 114 -7.01 -19.26 -4.68
C THR A 114 -5.69 -18.58 -5.00
N MET A 115 -4.96 -19.12 -5.95
CA MET A 115 -3.74 -18.53 -6.47
C MET A 115 -3.97 -18.14 -7.91
N GLY A 116 -3.90 -16.84 -8.19
CA GLY A 116 -4.03 -16.32 -9.54
C GLY A 116 -2.85 -15.47 -9.98
N ARG A 117 -2.73 -15.33 -11.29
CA ARG A 117 -1.75 -14.48 -11.94
C ARG A 117 -2.44 -13.64 -12.98
N ARG A 118 -2.13 -12.34 -12.94
CA ARG A 118 -2.41 -11.41 -14.03
C ARG A 118 -1.12 -11.24 -14.82
N THR A 119 -1.19 -11.46 -16.12
CA THR A 119 -0.08 -11.28 -17.06
C THR A 119 -0.40 -10.12 -18.00
N TRP A 120 0.54 -9.18 -18.09
CA TRP A 120 0.46 -8.05 -19.01
C TRP A 120 1.25 -8.37 -20.28
N LEU A 121 0.61 -8.34 -21.44
CA LEU A 121 1.20 -8.85 -22.69
C LEU A 121 1.95 -7.79 -23.50
N ASN A 122 1.99 -6.54 -23.03
CA ASN A 122 2.73 -5.44 -23.65
C ASN A 122 3.88 -4.94 -22.76
N PRO A 123 4.96 -5.72 -22.54
CA PRO A 123 5.98 -5.44 -21.52
C PRO A 123 6.67 -4.07 -21.70
N ASP A 124 6.78 -3.57 -22.94
CA ASP A 124 7.43 -2.29 -23.26
C ASP A 124 6.50 -1.07 -23.17
N ARG A 125 5.26 -1.26 -22.71
CA ARG A 125 4.24 -0.22 -22.59
C ARG A 125 3.53 -0.35 -21.25
N THR A 126 3.34 0.78 -20.59
CA THR A 126 2.57 0.86 -19.35
C THR A 126 1.35 1.72 -19.56
N ILE A 127 0.20 1.21 -19.12
CA ILE A 127 -1.06 1.95 -19.08
C ILE A 127 -1.41 2.19 -17.62
N ALA A 128 -1.93 3.37 -17.31
CA ALA A 128 -2.47 3.69 -15.99
C ALA A 128 -3.99 3.79 -16.06
N TYR A 129 -4.69 3.12 -15.14
CA TYR A 129 -6.15 3.18 -15.03
C TYR A 129 -6.59 3.24 -13.56
N GLY A 130 -7.78 3.78 -13.31
CA GLY A 130 -8.34 3.87 -11.97
C GLY A 130 -9.17 2.64 -11.60
N MET A 131 -9.13 2.25 -10.33
CA MET A 131 -9.97 1.19 -9.76
C MET A 131 -10.51 1.63 -8.41
N THR A 132 -11.81 1.47 -8.20
CA THR A 132 -12.51 1.89 -6.99
C THR A 132 -13.33 0.74 -6.43
N ARG A 133 -13.20 0.49 -5.12
CA ARG A 133 -14.13 -0.31 -4.33
C ARG A 133 -14.93 0.59 -3.41
N THR A 134 -16.23 0.69 -3.68
CA THR A 134 -17.12 1.52 -2.87
C THR A 134 -17.63 0.77 -1.64
N ALA A 135 -17.99 1.51 -0.58
CA ALA A 135 -18.63 0.93 0.60
C ALA A 135 -19.96 0.21 0.29
N ARG A 136 -20.64 0.59 -0.81
CA ARG A 136 -21.84 -0.11 -1.30
C ARG A 136 -21.50 -1.51 -1.82
N GLN A 137 -20.43 -1.64 -2.61
CA GLN A 137 -19.97 -2.93 -3.14
C GLN A 137 -19.55 -3.87 -2.01
N VAL A 138 -18.75 -3.36 -1.05
CA VAL A 138 -18.32 -4.09 0.16
C VAL A 138 -19.51 -4.76 0.88
N ARG A 139 -20.65 -4.08 0.99
CA ARG A 139 -21.83 -4.61 1.69
C ARG A 139 -22.67 -5.58 0.85
N ALA A 140 -22.49 -5.60 -0.47
CA ALA A 140 -23.42 -6.24 -1.39
C ALA A 140 -22.89 -7.53 -2.03
N ASP A 141 -21.58 -7.64 -2.25
CA ASP A 141 -21.00 -8.73 -3.05
C ASP A 141 -20.48 -9.92 -2.22
N GLY A 142 -20.29 -9.75 -0.90
CA GLY A 142 -19.80 -10.80 -0.01
C GLY A 142 -18.32 -11.15 -0.22
N LEU A 143 -17.57 -10.30 -0.94
CA LEU A 143 -16.12 -10.44 -1.11
C LEU A 143 -15.41 -9.72 0.06
N ASP A 144 -15.04 -10.49 1.09
CA ASP A 144 -14.41 -10.01 2.32
C ASP A 144 -13.01 -10.60 2.57
N HIS A 145 -12.44 -11.25 1.57
CA HIS A 145 -11.14 -11.91 1.60
C HIS A 145 -9.97 -10.96 1.80
N TYR A 146 -8.82 -11.51 2.22
CA TYR A 146 -7.54 -10.82 2.07
C TYR A 146 -6.91 -11.16 0.72
N TYR A 147 -6.41 -10.15 0.03
CA TYR A 147 -5.60 -10.30 -1.17
C TYR A 147 -4.14 -10.09 -0.78
N LEU A 148 -3.32 -11.10 -1.04
CA LEU A 148 -1.88 -10.98 -0.97
C LEU A 148 -1.36 -10.69 -2.38
N LEU A 149 -0.83 -9.50 -2.57
CA LEU A 149 -0.39 -8.99 -3.88
C LEU A 149 1.13 -9.03 -3.97
N LEU A 150 1.63 -9.81 -4.92
CA LEU A 150 3.03 -9.83 -5.32
C LEU A 150 3.15 -9.19 -6.70
N HIS A 151 3.73 -8.00 -6.76
CA HIS A 151 4.00 -7.33 -8.02
C HIS A 151 5.30 -7.86 -8.63
N LEU A 152 5.20 -8.37 -9.86
CA LEU A 152 6.36 -8.77 -10.67
C LEU A 152 6.74 -7.66 -11.65
N GLY A 153 5.74 -6.88 -12.08
CA GLY A 153 5.90 -5.64 -12.82
C GLY A 153 4.76 -4.67 -12.51
N GLY A 154 4.86 -3.45 -13.03
CA GLY A 154 3.88 -2.40 -12.76
C GLY A 154 3.90 -1.92 -11.31
N SER A 155 2.85 -1.23 -10.88
CA SER A 155 2.70 -0.74 -9.51
C SER A 155 1.26 -0.36 -9.24
N ILE A 156 0.87 -0.23 -7.98
CA ILE A 156 -0.44 0.33 -7.62
C ILE A 156 -0.25 1.41 -6.57
N THR A 157 -0.83 2.58 -6.82
CA THR A 157 -0.94 3.64 -5.81
C THR A 157 -2.34 3.58 -5.23
N TRP A 158 -2.43 3.15 -3.98
CA TRP A 158 -3.67 2.99 -3.23
C TRP A 158 -3.99 4.22 -2.40
N GLN A 159 -5.26 4.51 -2.28
CA GLN A 159 -5.83 5.53 -1.42
C GLN A 159 -6.82 4.86 -0.47
N PHE A 160 -6.41 4.74 0.80
CA PHE A 160 -7.22 4.22 1.88
C PHE A 160 -7.68 5.39 2.75
N GLY A 161 -8.80 6.00 2.39
CA GLY A 161 -9.23 7.26 3.01
C GLY A 161 -8.24 8.37 2.68
N THR A 162 -7.44 8.81 3.66
CA THR A 162 -6.39 9.83 3.47
C THR A 162 -4.98 9.25 3.44
N ARG A 163 -4.81 7.93 3.63
CA ARG A 163 -3.51 7.24 3.53
C ARG A 163 -3.25 6.84 2.08
N THR A 164 -2.13 7.28 1.53
CA THR A 164 -1.63 6.83 0.22
C THR A 164 -0.55 5.77 0.42
N VAL A 165 -0.67 4.63 -0.26
CA VAL A 165 0.30 3.53 -0.22
C VAL A 165 0.72 3.17 -1.64
N ASP A 166 2.03 3.12 -1.88
CA ASP A 166 2.56 2.61 -3.14
C ASP A 166 2.99 1.15 -2.98
N THR A 167 2.43 0.27 -3.80
CA THR A 167 2.87 -1.11 -3.93
C THR A 167 3.69 -1.26 -5.21
N ARG A 168 4.90 -1.83 -5.09
CA ARG A 168 5.92 -1.85 -6.14
C ARG A 168 6.45 -3.26 -6.37
N PRO A 169 7.12 -3.53 -7.52
CA PRO A 169 7.69 -4.83 -7.80
C PRO A 169 8.65 -5.30 -6.71
N GLY A 170 8.60 -6.59 -6.39
CA GLY A 170 9.41 -7.20 -5.32
C GLY A 170 8.86 -7.05 -3.91
N GLY A 171 7.76 -6.30 -3.72
CA GLY A 171 7.03 -6.25 -2.45
C GLY A 171 5.84 -7.22 -2.42
N LEU A 172 5.56 -7.74 -1.22
CA LEU A 172 4.41 -8.59 -0.93
C LEU A 172 3.46 -7.83 0.02
N TYR A 173 2.26 -7.52 -0.44
CA TYR A 173 1.35 -6.59 0.26
C TYR A 173 0.02 -7.25 0.59
N LEU A 174 -0.53 -6.95 1.77
CA LEU A 174 -1.84 -7.45 2.19
C LEU A 174 -2.92 -6.38 1.98
N ILE A 175 -3.93 -6.68 1.18
CA ILE A 175 -5.08 -5.82 0.92
C ILE A 175 -6.34 -6.49 1.48
N ASP A 176 -7.01 -5.82 2.41
CA ASP A 176 -8.28 -6.25 2.96
C ASP A 176 -9.41 -5.79 2.03
N THR A 177 -10.08 -6.74 1.37
CA THR A 177 -11.18 -6.43 0.45
C THR A 177 -12.51 -6.16 1.15
N ALA A 178 -12.60 -6.26 2.48
CA ALA A 178 -13.76 -5.79 3.24
C ALA A 178 -13.73 -4.26 3.47
N HIS A 179 -12.75 -3.54 2.91
CA HIS A 179 -12.63 -2.09 3.02
C HIS A 179 -12.78 -1.40 1.66
N ALA A 180 -13.36 -0.21 1.68
CA ALA A 180 -13.41 0.66 0.50
C ALA A 180 -12.02 1.24 0.21
N PHE A 181 -11.69 1.36 -1.07
CA PHE A 181 -10.43 1.93 -1.52
C PHE A 181 -10.59 2.55 -2.91
N ASP A 182 -9.72 3.50 -3.21
CA ASP A 182 -9.48 3.99 -4.56
C ASP A 182 -8.01 3.70 -4.90
N CYS A 183 -7.70 3.37 -6.15
CA CYS A 183 -6.31 3.22 -6.56
C CYS A 183 -6.10 3.52 -8.04
N ILE A 184 -4.85 3.84 -8.36
CA ILE A 184 -4.35 3.94 -9.72
C ILE A 184 -3.43 2.74 -9.95
N VAL A 185 -3.80 1.90 -10.91
CA VAL A 185 -3.03 0.73 -11.31
C VAL A 185 -2.19 1.09 -12.52
N LYS A 186 -0.88 0.87 -12.43
CA LYS A 186 0.03 0.83 -13.58
C LYS A 186 0.18 -0.63 -14.00
N THR A 187 -0.09 -0.93 -15.27
CA THR A 187 -0.10 -2.30 -15.78
C THR A 187 1.23 -3.02 -15.59
N GLY A 188 1.12 -4.33 -15.36
CA GLY A 188 2.25 -5.22 -15.13
C GLY A 188 1.81 -6.54 -14.50
N ASP A 189 2.73 -7.49 -14.47
CA ASP A 189 2.49 -8.82 -13.95
C ASP A 189 2.27 -8.78 -12.43
N THR A 190 1.28 -9.52 -11.94
CA THR A 190 0.97 -9.61 -10.52
C THR A 190 0.43 -10.98 -10.17
N VAL A 191 1.00 -11.59 -9.13
CA VAL A 191 0.44 -12.79 -8.50
C VAL A 191 -0.48 -12.34 -7.36
N ILE A 192 -1.67 -12.93 -7.31
CA ILE A 192 -2.75 -12.60 -6.38
C ILE A 192 -3.13 -13.88 -5.64
N VAL A 193 -2.88 -13.93 -4.34
CA VAL A 193 -3.40 -15.01 -3.48
C VAL A 193 -4.61 -14.47 -2.74
N THR A 194 -5.76 -15.13 -2.93
CA THR A 194 -7.01 -14.79 -2.25
C THR A 194 -7.20 -15.71 -1.06
N LEU A 195 -7.34 -15.11 0.11
CA LEU A 195 -7.32 -15.78 1.40
C LEU A 195 -8.66 -15.59 2.12
N PRO A 196 -9.37 -16.66 2.50
CA PRO A 196 -10.54 -16.55 3.36
C PRO A 196 -10.18 -15.88 4.69
N ARG A 197 -11.01 -14.94 5.12
CA ARG A 197 -10.77 -14.14 6.32
C ARG A 197 -10.77 -14.98 7.59
N ASP A 198 -11.67 -15.96 7.66
CA ASP A 198 -11.90 -16.85 8.80
C ASP A 198 -10.69 -17.74 9.14
N LEU A 199 -9.77 -17.93 8.19
CA LEU A 199 -8.50 -18.61 8.44
C LEU A 199 -7.50 -17.75 9.21
N PHE A 200 -7.70 -16.45 9.40
CA PHE A 200 -6.72 -15.56 10.01
C PHE A 200 -7.24 -14.90 11.28
N HIS A 201 -6.31 -14.47 12.14
CA HIS A 201 -6.66 -13.73 13.35
C HIS A 201 -7.33 -12.39 12.96
N PRO A 202 -8.34 -11.90 13.72
CA PRO A 202 -9.02 -10.64 13.40
C PRO A 202 -8.09 -9.43 13.23
N ASP A 203 -6.96 -9.41 13.95
CA ASP A 203 -5.94 -8.36 13.83
C ASP A 203 -5.21 -8.32 12.49
N THR A 204 -5.32 -9.36 11.65
CA THR A 204 -4.77 -9.33 10.29
C THR A 204 -5.33 -8.16 9.47
N ALA A 205 -6.55 -7.70 9.75
CA ALA A 205 -7.13 -6.51 9.12
C ALA A 205 -6.29 -5.23 9.36
N LYS A 206 -5.51 -5.18 10.46
CA LYS A 206 -4.60 -4.05 10.75
C LYS A 206 -3.42 -3.97 9.77
N LEU A 207 -3.15 -5.04 9.02
CA LEU A 207 -2.09 -5.11 8.02
C LEU A 207 -2.55 -4.63 6.63
N HIS A 208 -3.78 -4.14 6.50
CA HIS A 208 -4.28 -3.61 5.25
C HIS A 208 -3.35 -2.53 4.70
N GLY A 209 -2.88 -2.70 3.47
CA GLY A 209 -1.95 -1.79 2.79
C GLY A 209 -0.50 -1.90 3.26
N CYS A 210 -0.17 -2.81 4.20
CA CYS A 210 1.20 -2.98 4.66
C CYS A 210 1.96 -3.97 3.78
N ALA A 211 3.25 -3.71 3.60
CA ALA A 211 4.19 -4.71 3.08
C ALA A 211 4.51 -5.74 4.17
N MET A 212 4.66 -7.00 3.79
CA MET A 212 5.18 -8.03 4.69
C MET A 212 6.65 -7.73 5.04
N ALA A 213 7.07 -8.14 6.24
CA ALA A 213 8.44 -7.92 6.71
C ALA A 213 9.46 -8.53 5.72
N PRO A 214 10.57 -7.85 5.37
CA PRO A 214 11.41 -8.23 4.24
C PRO A 214 11.88 -9.69 4.21
N ALA A 215 12.37 -10.22 5.33
CA ALA A 215 12.88 -11.59 5.38
C ALA A 215 11.76 -12.63 5.19
N MET A 216 10.67 -12.47 5.91
CA MET A 216 9.56 -13.42 5.89
C MET A 216 8.71 -13.28 4.61
N GLY A 217 8.53 -12.06 4.12
CA GLY A 217 7.92 -11.75 2.84
C GLY A 217 8.72 -12.30 1.66
N GLY A 218 10.06 -12.28 1.73
CA GLY A 218 10.92 -12.91 0.72
C GLY A 218 10.73 -14.42 0.65
N ILE A 219 10.78 -15.12 1.79
CA ILE A 219 10.56 -16.58 1.86
C ILE A 219 9.19 -16.96 1.28
N LEU A 220 8.15 -16.23 1.67
CA LEU A 220 6.80 -16.48 1.15
C LEU A 220 6.71 -16.17 -0.35
N THR A 221 7.36 -15.11 -0.83
CA THR A 221 7.41 -14.77 -2.25
C THR A 221 8.03 -15.91 -3.07
N ASP A 222 9.20 -16.41 -2.67
CA ASP A 222 9.88 -17.50 -3.36
C ASP A 222 9.03 -18.77 -3.38
N TYR A 223 8.40 -19.09 -2.24
CA TYR A 223 7.47 -20.21 -2.13
C TYR A 223 6.27 -20.07 -3.07
N LEU A 224 5.61 -18.92 -3.10
CA LEU A 224 4.41 -18.69 -3.92
C LEU A 224 4.74 -18.72 -5.42
N LEU A 225 5.90 -18.22 -5.82
CA LEU A 225 6.35 -18.29 -7.22
C LEU A 225 6.67 -19.73 -7.64
N ALA A 226 7.38 -20.48 -6.80
CA ALA A 226 7.64 -21.89 -7.05
C ALA A 226 6.34 -22.69 -7.09
N PHE A 227 5.40 -22.42 -6.19
CA PHE A 227 4.11 -23.08 -6.15
C PHE A 227 3.32 -22.78 -7.44
N HIS A 228 3.18 -21.51 -7.81
CA HIS A 228 2.47 -21.10 -9.03
C HIS A 228 3.04 -21.78 -10.28
N GLY A 229 4.37 -21.80 -10.42
CA GLY A 229 5.04 -22.42 -11.57
C GLY A 229 4.84 -23.94 -11.68
N ASN A 230 4.43 -24.61 -10.61
CA ASN A 230 4.19 -26.05 -10.58
C ASN A 230 2.71 -26.45 -10.61
N LEU A 231 1.76 -25.49 -10.63
CA LEU A 231 0.32 -25.78 -10.52
C LEU A 231 -0.20 -26.78 -11.56
N ALA A 232 0.30 -26.71 -12.80
CA ALA A 232 -0.12 -27.59 -13.89
C ALA A 232 0.27 -29.07 -13.66
N GLY A 233 1.32 -29.33 -12.88
CA GLY A 233 1.82 -30.68 -12.60
C GLY A 233 1.23 -31.32 -11.33
N LEU A 234 0.37 -30.60 -10.60
CA LEU A 234 -0.17 -31.09 -9.34
C LEU A 234 -1.38 -32.00 -9.54
N SER A 235 -1.36 -33.11 -8.82
CA SER A 235 -2.52 -33.99 -8.68
C SER A 235 -3.44 -33.53 -7.53
N ALA A 236 -4.72 -33.89 -7.61
CA ALA A 236 -5.68 -33.61 -6.54
C ALA A 236 -5.26 -34.20 -5.19
N ALA A 237 -4.52 -35.31 -5.17
CA ALA A 237 -4.00 -35.96 -3.97
C ALA A 237 -2.95 -35.13 -3.21
N GLN A 238 -2.25 -34.23 -3.90
CA GLN A 238 -1.20 -33.38 -3.30
C GLN A 238 -1.77 -32.08 -2.70
N VAL A 239 -2.98 -31.68 -3.10
CA VAL A 239 -3.61 -30.41 -2.71
C VAL A 239 -3.72 -30.24 -1.18
N PRO A 240 -4.12 -31.24 -0.38
CA PRO A 240 -4.24 -31.07 1.08
C PRO A 240 -2.89 -30.75 1.74
N TYR A 241 -1.82 -31.42 1.32
CA TYR A 241 -0.47 -31.20 1.88
C TYR A 241 0.06 -29.81 1.57
N LEU A 242 -0.12 -29.36 0.32
CA LEU A 242 0.27 -28.02 -0.10
C LEU A 242 -0.58 -26.94 0.59
N THR A 243 -1.88 -27.17 0.70
CA THR A 243 -2.79 -26.30 1.45
C THR A 243 -2.32 -26.09 2.87
N GLN A 244 -1.97 -27.17 3.58
CA GLN A 244 -1.47 -27.08 4.96
C GLN A 244 -0.13 -26.33 5.04
N ALA A 245 0.82 -26.65 4.15
CA ALA A 245 2.13 -25.98 4.12
C ALA A 245 2.01 -24.48 3.82
N THR A 246 1.21 -24.12 2.81
CA THR A 246 0.94 -22.72 2.45
C THR A 246 0.28 -21.98 3.62
N THR A 247 -0.72 -22.59 4.26
CA THR A 247 -1.43 -21.99 5.40
C THR A 247 -0.48 -21.70 6.55
N ASN A 248 0.40 -22.63 6.91
CA ASN A 248 1.39 -22.45 7.96
C ASN A 248 2.37 -21.29 7.66
N LEU A 249 2.85 -21.21 6.41
CA LEU A 249 3.72 -20.11 5.98
C LEU A 249 2.99 -18.77 6.01
N LEU A 250 1.76 -18.72 5.50
CA LEU A 250 0.93 -17.52 5.55
C LEU A 250 0.70 -17.04 6.98
N HIS A 251 0.38 -17.95 7.91
CA HIS A 251 0.24 -17.60 9.32
C HIS A 251 1.52 -16.99 9.87
N ALA A 252 2.69 -17.57 9.59
CA ALA A 252 3.98 -17.04 10.05
C ALA A 252 4.28 -15.64 9.49
N CYS A 253 3.82 -15.34 8.27
CA CYS A 253 4.04 -14.04 7.61
C CYS A 253 3.06 -12.96 8.04
N VAL A 254 1.83 -13.35 8.37
CA VAL A 254 0.67 -12.46 8.58
C VAL A 254 0.41 -12.22 10.09
N GLN A 255 1.23 -12.81 10.98
CA GLN A 255 1.21 -12.44 12.40
C GLN A 255 1.66 -10.99 12.58
N PRO A 256 0.92 -10.16 13.33
CA PRO A 256 1.38 -8.84 13.72
C PRO A 256 2.64 -8.98 14.59
N CYS A 257 3.82 -8.69 14.04
CA CYS A 257 5.03 -8.54 14.86
C CYS A 257 5.13 -7.09 15.37
N PRO A 258 5.85 -6.83 16.49
CA PRO A 258 5.99 -5.50 17.06
C PRO A 258 6.48 -4.44 16.05
N ASP A 259 7.32 -4.81 15.09
CA ASP A 259 7.82 -3.89 14.05
C ASP A 259 6.73 -3.50 13.06
N THR A 260 5.91 -4.46 12.62
CA THR A 260 4.75 -4.21 11.75
C THR A 260 3.64 -3.45 12.48
N LEU A 261 3.47 -3.69 13.78
CA LEU A 261 2.55 -2.93 14.64
C LEU A 261 3.07 -1.52 14.96
N MET A 262 4.38 -1.31 15.05
CA MET A 262 4.97 0.03 15.17
C MET A 262 4.78 0.82 13.87
N GLN A 263 4.96 0.19 12.71
CA GLN A 263 4.60 0.78 11.42
C GLN A 263 3.10 1.13 11.38
N ALA A 264 2.21 0.19 11.72
CA ALA A 264 0.77 0.44 11.82
C ALA A 264 0.42 1.53 12.86
N GLY A 265 1.14 1.61 13.97
CA GLY A 265 0.98 2.63 15.00
C GLY A 265 1.40 4.03 14.52
N THR A 266 2.46 4.13 13.74
CA THR A 266 2.83 5.36 13.04
C THR A 266 1.81 5.76 11.98
N GLU A 267 1.17 4.78 11.32
CA GLU A 267 0.10 5.01 10.34
C GLU A 267 -1.22 5.46 11.00
N ILE A 268 -1.58 4.90 12.16
CA ILE A 268 -2.73 5.37 12.96
C ILE A 268 -2.48 6.79 13.45
N ASP A 269 -1.27 7.09 13.93
CA ASP A 269 -0.91 8.45 14.33
C ASP A 269 -0.94 9.41 13.13
N ALA A 270 -0.53 8.98 11.94
CA ALA A 270 -0.69 9.75 10.70
C ALA A 270 -2.17 9.98 10.34
N ALA A 271 -3.02 8.97 10.44
CA ALA A 271 -4.46 9.09 10.18
C ALA A 271 -5.16 10.02 11.18
N LEU A 272 -4.79 9.96 12.47
CA LEU A 272 -5.28 10.87 13.50
C LEU A 272 -4.81 12.31 13.26
N ARG A 273 -3.56 12.51 12.84
CA ARG A 273 -3.05 13.83 12.41
C ARG A 273 -3.85 14.37 11.24
N GLU A 274 -4.19 13.51 10.28
CA GLU A 274 -4.90 13.94 9.09
C GLU A 274 -6.37 14.27 9.37
N ARG A 275 -7.06 13.46 10.18
CA ARG A 275 -8.40 13.79 10.68
C ARG A 275 -8.40 15.13 11.42
N ALA A 276 -7.36 15.38 12.22
CA ALA A 276 -7.21 16.65 12.91
C ALA A 276 -6.98 17.81 11.94
N ARG A 277 -6.14 17.65 10.91
CA ARG A 277 -5.93 18.66 9.86
C ARG A 277 -7.21 18.95 9.09
N SER A 278 -7.91 17.92 8.63
CA SER A 278 -9.18 18.08 7.92
C SER A 278 -10.22 18.82 8.76
N TYR A 279 -10.35 18.45 10.04
CA TYR A 279 -11.23 19.17 10.98
C TYR A 279 -10.81 20.64 11.15
N ILE A 280 -9.52 20.91 11.31
CA ILE A 280 -8.96 22.27 11.40
C ILE A 280 -9.27 23.07 10.13
N GLU A 281 -9.12 22.49 8.95
CA GLU A 281 -9.39 23.17 7.68
C GLU A 281 -10.87 23.51 7.51
N GLN A 282 -11.77 22.59 7.85
CA GLN A 282 -13.22 22.80 7.78
C GLN A 282 -13.70 23.87 8.76
N HIS A 283 -13.03 24.00 9.91
CA HIS A 283 -13.42 24.93 10.99
C HIS A 283 -12.44 26.11 11.11
N LEU A 284 -11.66 26.41 10.07
CA LEU A 284 -10.53 27.33 10.17
C LEU A 284 -10.94 28.77 10.51
N THR A 285 -12.14 29.17 10.07
CA THR A 285 -12.76 30.47 10.33
C THR A 285 -13.54 30.53 11.64
N ASP A 286 -13.70 29.41 12.34
CA ASP A 286 -14.38 29.38 13.64
C ASP A 286 -13.47 30.02 14.72
N PRO A 287 -13.90 31.13 15.36
CA PRO A 287 -13.16 31.72 16.46
C PRO A 287 -13.05 30.79 17.68
N GLY A 288 -13.98 29.84 17.83
CA GLY A 288 -14.03 28.86 18.91
C GLY A 288 -13.15 27.62 18.70
N LEU A 289 -12.41 27.51 17.59
CA LEU A 289 -11.54 26.38 17.31
C LEU A 289 -10.42 26.26 18.36
N CYS A 290 -10.59 25.32 19.29
CA CYS A 290 -9.68 25.06 20.41
C CYS A 290 -9.21 23.59 20.42
N PRO A 291 -8.13 23.26 21.17
CA PRO A 291 -7.64 21.88 21.27
C PRO A 291 -8.68 20.88 21.74
N ASP A 292 -9.59 21.28 22.64
CA ASP A 292 -10.63 20.40 23.18
C ASP A 292 -11.69 20.06 22.12
N ALA A 293 -12.06 21.03 21.27
CA ALA A 293 -12.94 20.80 20.14
C ALA A 293 -12.31 19.81 19.13
N ILE A 294 -11.01 19.97 18.85
CA ILE A 294 -10.26 19.06 17.96
C ILE A 294 -10.19 17.65 18.56
N CYS A 295 -9.86 17.54 19.86
CA CYS A 295 -9.82 16.25 20.58
C CYS A 295 -11.17 15.51 20.49
N LYS A 296 -12.27 16.23 20.75
CA LYS A 296 -13.62 15.68 20.70
C LYS A 296 -14.01 15.22 19.29
N ALA A 297 -13.63 15.98 18.27
CA ALA A 297 -13.96 15.67 16.88
C ALA A 297 -13.22 14.43 16.35
N ILE A 298 -11.96 14.23 16.75
CA ILE A 298 -11.15 13.11 16.24
C ILE A 298 -11.07 11.91 17.19
N GLY A 299 -11.64 12.04 18.41
CA GLY A 299 -11.74 10.96 19.38
C GLY A 299 -10.42 10.62 20.09
N VAL A 300 -9.61 11.63 20.44
CA VAL A 300 -8.33 11.43 21.14
C VAL A 300 -8.23 12.27 22.40
N SER A 301 -7.36 11.84 23.32
CA SER A 301 -7.02 12.63 24.51
C SER A 301 -6.14 13.83 24.16
N ARG A 302 -6.18 14.86 25.01
CA ARG A 302 -5.37 16.07 24.85
C ARG A 302 -3.85 15.78 24.80
N PRO A 303 -3.26 14.93 25.67
CA PRO A 303 -1.85 14.57 25.57
C PRO A 303 -1.49 13.89 24.24
N LYS A 304 -2.38 13.02 23.72
CA LYS A 304 -2.21 12.37 22.42
C LYS A 304 -2.20 13.41 21.29
N LEU A 305 -3.14 14.37 21.30
CA LEU A 305 -3.18 15.46 20.31
C LEU A 305 -1.87 16.27 20.29
N TYR A 306 -1.35 16.66 21.46
CA TYR A 306 -0.07 17.38 21.52
C TYR A 306 1.11 16.54 21.05
N ARG A 307 1.14 15.24 21.36
CA ARG A 307 2.17 14.32 20.85
C ARG A 307 2.13 14.20 19.33
N LEU A 308 0.93 14.12 18.75
CA LEU A 308 0.74 14.03 17.30
C LEU A 308 1.26 15.27 16.57
N PHE A 309 1.12 16.47 17.16
CA PHE A 309 1.52 17.74 16.54
C PHE A 309 2.82 18.34 17.10
N GLN A 310 3.58 17.59 17.90
CA GLN A 310 4.91 17.99 18.38
C GLN A 310 5.86 18.39 17.21
N PRO A 311 5.95 17.61 16.11
CA PRO A 311 6.77 17.98 14.96
C PRO A 311 6.37 19.30 14.29
N ASP A 312 5.11 19.71 14.41
CA ASP A 312 4.60 20.97 13.84
C ASP A 312 4.75 22.16 14.82
N GLY A 313 5.39 21.95 15.98
CA GLY A 313 5.49 22.93 17.06
C GLY A 313 4.17 23.16 17.82
N GLY A 314 3.24 22.20 17.72
CA GLY A 314 1.96 22.17 18.43
C GLY A 314 0.75 22.46 17.54
N VAL A 315 -0.40 21.87 17.91
CA VAL A 315 -1.65 21.94 17.13
C VAL A 315 -2.14 23.38 16.89
N MET A 316 -2.01 24.27 17.88
CA MET A 316 -2.43 25.67 17.71
C MET A 316 -1.49 26.48 16.83
N LYS A 317 -0.21 26.13 16.79
CA LYS A 317 0.76 26.74 15.88
C LYS A 317 0.43 26.35 14.43
N LEU A 318 0.05 25.10 14.21
CA LEU A 318 -0.46 24.65 12.91
C LEU A 318 -1.73 25.41 12.51
N VAL A 319 -2.73 25.56 13.39
CA VAL A 319 -3.96 26.33 13.10
C VAL A 319 -3.61 27.77 12.67
N GLN A 320 -2.73 28.44 13.41
CA GLN A 320 -2.29 29.79 13.10
C GLN A 320 -1.59 29.85 11.73
N ARG A 321 -0.69 28.90 11.45
CA ARG A 321 0.02 28.81 10.17
C ARG A 321 -0.94 28.59 9.01
N THR A 322 -1.89 27.66 9.14
CA THR A 322 -2.90 27.37 8.10
C THR A 322 -3.77 28.59 7.82
N ARG A 323 -4.18 29.34 8.86
CA ARG A 323 -4.89 30.62 8.71
C ARG A 323 -4.06 31.63 7.91
N LEU A 324 -2.79 31.82 8.26
CA LEU A 324 -1.88 32.72 7.56
C LEU A 324 -1.69 32.33 6.08
N VAL A 325 -1.50 31.04 5.79
CA VAL A 325 -1.35 30.51 4.42
C VAL A 325 -2.62 30.74 3.60
N ARG A 326 -3.81 30.47 4.16
CA ARG A 326 -5.08 30.72 3.46
C ARG A 326 -5.28 32.21 3.16
N ILE A 327 -4.99 33.08 4.12
CA ILE A 327 -5.03 34.54 3.91
C ILE A 327 -4.06 34.94 2.80
N ARG A 328 -2.81 34.46 2.84
CA ARG A 328 -1.81 34.75 1.79
C ARG A 328 -2.30 34.33 0.40
N ASN A 329 -2.82 33.12 0.27
CA ASN A 329 -3.34 32.62 -1.01
C ASN A 329 -4.53 33.45 -1.50
N MET A 330 -5.41 33.92 -0.60
CA MET A 330 -6.50 34.82 -0.97
C MET A 330 -6.04 36.21 -1.38
N LEU A 331 -4.96 36.71 -0.78
CA LEU A 331 -4.35 37.99 -1.16
C LEU A 331 -3.58 37.90 -2.48
N ALA A 332 -3.07 36.70 -2.81
CA ALA A 332 -2.32 36.45 -4.02
C ALA A 332 -3.18 36.07 -5.24
N ASP A 333 -4.45 35.72 -5.02
CA ASP A 333 -5.38 35.30 -6.06
C ASP A 333 -5.93 36.51 -6.84
N PRO A 334 -5.55 36.71 -8.12
CA PRO A 334 -5.98 37.85 -8.91
C PRO A 334 -7.45 37.74 -9.36
N THR A 335 -8.11 36.59 -9.15
CA THR A 335 -9.51 36.35 -9.55
C THR A 335 -10.52 36.80 -8.49
N ARG A 336 -10.07 37.07 -7.26
CA ARG A 336 -10.94 37.46 -6.14
C ARG A 336 -11.13 38.97 -6.03
N PRO A 337 -12.31 39.45 -5.63
CA PRO A 337 -12.51 40.86 -5.33
C PRO A 337 -11.59 41.28 -4.17
N ARG A 338 -10.95 42.44 -4.31
CA ARG A 338 -10.04 43.01 -3.29
C ARG A 338 -10.81 43.20 -1.98
N THR A 339 -10.63 42.27 -1.05
CA THR A 339 -11.20 42.31 0.30
C THR A 339 -10.26 43.08 1.22
N ARG A 340 -10.79 43.86 2.17
CA ARG A 340 -9.93 44.55 3.15
C ARG A 340 -9.19 43.53 3.99
N ILE A 341 -7.90 43.78 4.21
CA ILE A 341 -7.00 42.88 4.94
C ILE A 341 -7.48 42.67 6.39
N ALA A 342 -8.03 43.70 7.03
CA ALA A 342 -8.60 43.64 8.37
C ALA A 342 -9.82 42.70 8.44
N ASP A 343 -10.76 42.82 7.49
CA ASP A 343 -11.95 41.97 7.41
C ASP A 343 -11.57 40.50 7.19
N LEU A 344 -10.51 40.27 6.41
CA LEU A 344 -9.98 38.95 6.14
C LEU A 344 -9.29 38.36 7.38
N ALA A 345 -8.49 39.14 8.10
CA ALA A 345 -7.87 38.71 9.36
C ALA A 345 -8.93 38.36 10.41
N TRP A 346 -9.97 39.18 10.56
CA TRP A 346 -11.06 38.92 11.50
C TRP A 346 -11.85 37.65 11.14
N ARG A 347 -12.16 37.45 9.85
CA ARG A 347 -12.87 36.25 9.36
C ARG A 347 -12.11 34.95 9.64
N TYR A 348 -10.79 34.99 9.68
CA TYR A 348 -9.95 33.82 10.01
C TYR A 348 -9.58 33.76 11.50
N GLY A 349 -10.29 34.50 12.37
CA GLY A 349 -10.17 34.36 13.83
C GLY A 349 -8.97 35.07 14.45
N PHE A 350 -8.40 36.10 13.80
CA PHE A 350 -7.42 36.97 14.44
C PHE A 350 -8.12 38.09 15.24
N ALA A 351 -7.78 38.23 16.52
CA ALA A 351 -8.38 39.22 17.42
C ALA A 351 -7.86 40.67 17.23
N SER A 352 -6.76 40.86 16.51
CA SER A 352 -6.16 42.18 16.30
C SER A 352 -5.31 42.25 15.04
N ASP A 353 -5.47 43.33 14.27
CA ASP A 353 -4.66 43.65 13.08
C ASP A 353 -3.16 43.72 13.37
N LYS A 354 -2.79 44.23 14.56
CA LYS A 354 -1.39 44.30 15.01
C LYS A 354 -0.81 42.92 15.30
N HIS A 355 -1.62 41.99 15.80
CA HIS A 355 -1.19 40.61 16.04
C HIS A 355 -1.07 39.87 14.70
N PHE A 356 -2.08 39.98 13.85
CA PHE A 356 -2.08 39.41 12.50
C PHE A 356 -0.87 39.85 11.68
N SER A 357 -0.61 41.17 11.58
CA SER A 357 0.49 41.69 10.75
C SER A 357 1.87 41.22 11.24
N ARG A 358 2.04 41.09 12.57
CA ARG A 358 3.27 40.55 13.16
C ARG A 358 3.44 39.07 12.88
N SER A 359 2.40 38.26 13.06
CA SER A 359 2.43 36.83 12.75
C SER A 359 2.65 36.56 11.26
N PHE A 360 2.01 37.35 10.38
CA PHE A 360 2.16 37.22 8.93
C PHE A 360 3.58 37.55 8.48
N LYS A 361 4.16 38.66 8.96
CA LYS A 361 5.55 39.02 8.65
C LYS A 361 6.55 38.02 9.22
N ALA A 362 6.30 37.48 10.42
CA ALA A 362 7.15 36.46 11.02
C ALA A 362 7.15 35.15 10.22
N GLU A 363 6.01 34.76 9.64
CA GLU A 363 5.87 33.51 8.88
C GLU A 363 6.38 33.64 7.44
N PHE A 364 6.17 34.78 6.76
CA PHE A 364 6.44 34.94 5.33
C PHE A 364 7.57 35.93 4.99
N GLY A 365 8.12 36.64 5.97
CA GLY A 365 9.20 37.63 5.76
C GLY A 365 8.75 38.97 5.19
N HIS A 366 7.54 39.05 4.62
CA HIS A 366 6.94 40.27 4.06
C HIS A 366 5.54 40.53 4.64
N SER A 367 5.02 41.73 4.43
CA SER A 367 3.70 42.16 4.87
C SER A 367 2.59 41.65 3.95
N PRO A 368 1.32 41.60 4.44
CA PRO A 368 0.16 41.27 3.62
C PRO A 368 -0.04 42.20 2.40
N ARG A 369 0.41 43.46 2.49
CA ARG A 369 0.31 44.44 1.39
C ARG A 369 1.29 44.11 0.27
N GLU A 370 2.53 43.78 0.60
CA GLU A 370 3.56 43.39 -0.37
C GLU A 370 3.15 42.12 -1.14
N THR A 371 2.40 41.20 -0.52
CA THR A 371 1.84 40.02 -1.22
C THR A 371 0.88 40.40 -2.34
N ILE A 372 0.04 41.43 -2.13
CA ILE A 372 -0.90 41.91 -3.16
C ILE A 372 -0.14 42.55 -4.33
N GLU A 373 0.95 43.26 -4.05
CA GLU A 373 1.75 43.97 -5.04
C GLU A 373 2.54 43.02 -5.96
N GLN A 374 2.82 41.79 -5.50
CA GLN A 374 3.64 40.80 -6.21
C GLN A 374 2.84 39.81 -7.08
N SER A 375 1.51 39.89 -7.13
CA SER A 375 0.68 38.87 -7.78
C SER A 375 0.49 39.12 -9.29
N PRO A 376 0.78 38.15 -10.18
CA PRO A 376 0.70 38.31 -11.64
C PRO A 376 -0.75 38.45 -12.14
N ARG A 377 -0.92 39.21 -13.24
CA ARG A 377 -2.22 39.47 -13.86
C ARG A 377 -2.71 38.27 -14.70
N ARG A 378 -4.03 38.07 -14.67
CA ARG A 378 -4.87 36.95 -15.09
C ARG A 378 -4.83 36.61 -16.60
N SER A 379 -4.62 35.33 -16.95
CA SER A 379 -5.19 34.69 -18.15
C SER A 379 -5.30 33.16 -18.01
N ASP A 380 -6.53 32.70 -18.28
CA ASP A 380 -7.02 31.43 -18.81
C ASP A 380 -7.06 30.14 -17.98
N GLU A 381 -8.25 29.54 -18.03
CA GLU A 381 -8.83 28.46 -17.24
C GLU A 381 -9.22 27.31 -18.21
N ALA A 382 -9.01 26.05 -17.82
CA ALA A 382 -9.58 24.91 -18.52
C ALA A 382 -10.01 23.80 -17.55
N SER A 383 -11.20 23.27 -17.85
CA SER A 383 -12.13 22.48 -17.05
C SER A 383 -11.93 20.96 -17.21
N LEU A 384 -12.31 20.17 -16.20
CA LEU A 384 -12.36 18.70 -16.24
C LEU A 384 -13.75 18.20 -15.80
N ALA A 385 -14.37 17.33 -16.61
CA ALA A 385 -15.65 16.68 -16.35
C ALA A 385 -15.47 15.14 -16.23
N PRO A 386 -16.30 14.43 -15.44
CA PRO A 386 -16.18 12.98 -15.23
C PRO A 386 -16.93 12.15 -16.28
N VAL A 387 -16.37 10.98 -16.63
CA VAL A 387 -16.91 10.03 -17.62
C VAL A 387 -17.97 9.11 -16.99
N ALA A 388 -19.02 8.80 -17.78
CA ALA A 388 -20.21 8.04 -17.41
C ALA A 388 -19.97 6.52 -17.19
N ALA A 389 -20.86 5.92 -16.39
CA ALA A 389 -20.85 4.50 -16.02
C ALA A 389 -21.04 3.57 -17.23
N ALA A 390 -20.22 2.52 -17.31
CA ALA A 390 -20.25 1.50 -18.36
C ALA A 390 -21.54 0.65 -18.35
N PRO A 391 -22.00 0.15 -19.53
CA PRO A 391 -23.22 -0.64 -19.64
C PRO A 391 -23.04 -2.07 -19.09
N ARG A 392 -24.06 -2.57 -18.38
CA ARG A 392 -24.16 -3.99 -18.02
C ARG A 392 -24.42 -4.83 -19.26
N ARG A 393 -23.58 -5.82 -19.54
CA ARG A 393 -23.88 -6.91 -20.48
C ARG A 393 -23.72 -8.25 -19.77
N GLU A 394 -24.63 -9.17 -20.05
CA GLU A 394 -24.63 -10.55 -19.55
C GLU A 394 -23.39 -11.29 -20.06
N LEU A 395 -22.36 -11.46 -19.22
CA LEU A 395 -21.41 -12.54 -19.39
C LEU A 395 -22.10 -13.84 -18.94
N ALA A 396 -22.08 -14.87 -19.80
CA ALA A 396 -22.59 -16.19 -19.45
C ALA A 396 -21.77 -16.87 -18.33
N ASP A 397 -20.52 -16.45 -18.16
CA ASP A 397 -19.60 -16.94 -17.14
C ASP A 397 -19.59 -16.03 -15.89
N PRO A 398 -19.51 -16.62 -14.67
CA PRO A 398 -19.46 -15.84 -13.44
C PRO A 398 -18.23 -14.91 -13.44
N THR A 399 -18.38 -13.71 -12.87
CA THR A 399 -17.22 -12.85 -12.62
C THR A 399 -16.23 -13.52 -11.67
N PHE A 400 -14.97 -13.08 -11.66
CA PHE A 400 -13.95 -13.64 -10.78
C PHE A 400 -14.37 -13.58 -9.30
N SER A 401 -14.94 -12.46 -8.86
CA SER A 401 -15.47 -12.31 -7.51
C SER A 401 -16.62 -13.27 -7.21
N GLU A 402 -17.54 -13.47 -8.16
CA GLU A 402 -18.61 -14.45 -7.99
C GLU A 402 -18.06 -15.88 -7.91
N TRP A 403 -17.03 -16.20 -8.69
CA TRP A 403 -16.37 -17.51 -8.64
C TRP A 403 -15.68 -17.74 -7.28
N ILE A 404 -15.03 -16.72 -6.71
CA ILE A 404 -14.48 -16.78 -5.33
C ILE A 404 -15.60 -17.07 -4.32
N VAL A 405 -16.67 -16.27 -4.33
CA VAL A 405 -17.75 -16.35 -3.33
C VAL A 405 -18.53 -17.68 -3.46
N LYS A 406 -18.79 -18.16 -4.69
CA LYS A 406 -19.44 -19.46 -4.94
C LYS A 406 -18.57 -20.63 -4.49
N GLY A 407 -17.26 -20.53 -4.66
CA GLY A 407 -16.30 -21.56 -4.26
C GLY A 407 -16.33 -21.86 -2.76
N ASN A 408 -16.36 -20.82 -1.93
CA ASN A 408 -16.35 -20.97 -0.48
C ASN A 408 -17.61 -21.65 0.07
N ARG A 409 -18.78 -21.45 -0.57
CA ARG A 409 -20.04 -22.11 -0.16
C ARG A 409 -20.09 -23.62 -0.43
N ARG A 410 -19.16 -24.15 -1.23
CA ARG A 410 -19.04 -25.61 -1.47
C ARG A 410 -18.05 -26.28 -0.51
N ALA A 411 -17.24 -25.50 0.21
CA ALA A 411 -16.19 -25.99 1.11
C ALA A 411 -16.58 -25.92 2.60
N ALA A 412 -17.61 -25.14 2.95
CA ALA A 412 -18.27 -25.13 4.26
C ALA A 412 -19.47 -26.09 4.26
#